data_AF-A0A7C1KZ81-F1
#
_entry.id   AF-A0A7C1KZ81-F1
#
_cell.length_a   1.000
_cell.length_b   1.000
_cell.length_c   1.000
_cell.angle_alpha   90.00
_cell.angle_beta   90.00
_cell.angle_gamma   90.00
#
_symmetry.space_group_name_H-M   'P 1'
#
loop_
_entity.id
_entity.type
_entity.pdbx_description
1 polymer ?
#
loop_
_entity_poly.entity_id
_entity_poly.type
_entity_poly.pdbx_seq_one_letter_code
_entity_poly.pdbx_strand_id
1 'polypeptide(L)'
;MGKKKYFSISTEDLKVNTVLNFNIYVQHKDSTVLFRKGDNPFSEETLSRLIEHKIDSLLISEEDRGEYEKYSSSVKDDSCSHLTNEGFASPIFDKPENVEKYYKTYFNFFSIGRETLVPGSKVNFNVYEKKEIDVELYFGPEKHNRTTDIVPDDIQKSGLPLVIKNTDTHLYKKYIENVAREYSNLVLKTHSDYFPIENETLIPGSKVNFNIYEKRDIGVELYIGPEKQDDNPDIVPG
;
A
#
# COMPACT_ATOMS: atom_id res chain seq x y z
N MET A 1 -0.63 24.10 35.09
CA MET A 1 -0.55 23.70 33.66
C MET A 1 -0.95 24.89 32.81
N GLY A 2 -0.06 25.39 31.95
CA GLY A 2 -0.40 26.49 31.03
C GLY A 2 -1.41 26.02 29.98
N LYS A 3 -2.36 26.88 29.60
CA LYS A 3 -3.24 26.61 28.46
C LYS A 3 -2.38 26.57 27.20
N LYS A 4 -2.38 25.43 26.49
CA LYS A 4 -1.75 25.32 25.17
C LYS A 4 -2.43 26.32 24.23
N LYS A 5 -1.62 27.10 23.52
CA LYS A 5 -2.09 28.10 22.57
C LYS A 5 -2.06 27.48 21.18
N TYR A 6 -3.07 27.80 20.37
CA TYR A 6 -3.22 27.31 19.01
C TYR A 6 -3.55 28.47 18.08
N PHE A 7 -3.13 28.36 16.83
CA PHE A 7 -3.58 29.23 15.74
C PHE A 7 -4.24 28.41 14.65
N SER A 8 -5.16 29.06 13.92
CA SER A 8 -5.94 28.42 12.87
C SER A 8 -5.26 28.59 11.51
N ILE A 9 -5.33 27.56 10.68
CA ILE A 9 -4.92 27.55 9.27
C ILE A 9 -6.06 27.00 8.41
N SER A 10 -6.04 27.29 7.10
CA SER A 10 -6.98 26.70 6.15
C SER A 10 -6.55 25.27 5.81
N THR A 11 -7.51 24.36 5.60
CA THR A 11 -7.18 23.05 5.00
C THR A 11 -6.58 23.16 3.61
N GLU A 12 -6.89 24.23 2.88
CA GLU A 12 -6.34 24.52 1.55
C GLU A 12 -4.85 24.89 1.58
N ASP A 13 -4.33 25.31 2.74
CA ASP A 13 -2.90 25.61 2.92
C ASP A 13 -2.04 24.32 2.96
N LEU A 14 -2.68 23.14 3.04
CA LEU A 14 -2.01 21.85 3.11
C LEU A 14 -1.95 21.15 1.73
N LYS A 15 -0.74 20.83 1.27
CA LYS A 15 -0.45 20.16 0.00
C LYS A 15 -0.40 18.65 0.23
N VAL A 16 -1.16 17.90 -0.56
CA VAL A 16 -1.11 16.43 -0.54
C VAL A 16 0.29 15.91 -0.90
N ASN A 17 0.63 14.74 -0.38
CA ASN A 17 1.92 14.06 -0.56
C ASN A 17 3.12 14.83 0.00
N THR A 18 2.89 15.64 1.05
CA THR A 18 3.96 16.34 1.80
C THR A 18 4.08 15.80 3.22
N VAL A 19 5.28 15.79 3.79
CA VAL A 19 5.50 15.43 5.20
C VAL A 19 5.36 16.69 6.05
N LEU A 20 4.47 16.63 7.05
CA LEU A 20 4.23 17.76 7.95
C LEU A 20 5.03 17.55 9.23
N ASN A 21 5.98 18.44 9.53
CA ASN A 21 6.81 18.36 10.75
C ASN A 21 6.13 19.00 11.98
N PHE A 22 4.80 19.08 11.96
CA PHE A 22 3.99 19.66 13.03
C PHE A 22 2.70 18.86 13.19
N ASN A 23 2.12 18.94 14.39
CA ASN A 23 0.87 18.27 14.69
C ASN A 23 -0.32 19.09 14.20
N ILE A 24 -1.35 18.41 13.71
CA ILE A 24 -2.63 19.01 13.32
C ILE A 24 -3.69 18.63 14.34
N TYR A 25 -4.44 19.62 14.78
CA TYR A 25 -5.57 19.47 15.66
C TYR A 25 -6.84 19.95 14.98
N VAL A 26 -7.98 19.40 15.39
CA VAL A 26 -9.31 19.85 14.99
C VAL A 26 -10.06 20.37 16.21
N GLN A 27 -10.85 21.42 16.01
CA GLN A 27 -11.77 21.89 17.04
C GLN A 27 -13.06 21.06 16.97
N HIS A 28 -13.41 20.40 18.06
CA HIS A 28 -14.66 19.66 18.18
C HIS A 28 -15.41 20.13 19.43
N LYS A 29 -16.50 20.88 19.21
CA LYS A 29 -17.24 21.60 20.26
C LYS A 29 -16.28 22.51 21.04
N ASP A 30 -16.14 22.28 22.35
CA ASP A 30 -15.27 23.07 23.23
C ASP A 30 -13.91 22.41 23.48
N SER A 31 -13.56 21.38 22.70
CA SER A 31 -12.32 20.62 22.86
C SER A 31 -11.46 20.66 21.61
N THR A 32 -10.15 20.66 21.81
CA THR A 32 -9.14 20.56 20.75
C THR A 32 -8.61 19.13 20.74
N VAL A 33 -8.76 18.43 19.63
CA VAL A 33 -8.40 17.00 19.50
C VAL A 33 -7.25 16.87 18.51
N LEU A 34 -6.24 16.04 18.84
CA LEU A 34 -5.17 15.70 17.91
C LEU A 34 -5.77 14.89 16.76
N PHE A 35 -5.78 15.48 15.56
CA PHE A 35 -6.26 14.82 14.36
C PHE A 35 -5.14 14.01 13.71
N ARG A 36 -3.93 14.58 13.67
CA ARG A 36 -2.80 13.97 13.01
C ARG A 36 -1.50 14.36 13.69
N LYS A 37 -0.66 13.38 13.96
CA LYS A 37 0.70 13.59 14.45
C LYS A 37 1.62 14.01 13.29
N GLY A 38 2.56 14.90 13.59
CA GLY A 38 3.65 15.25 12.68
C GLY A 38 4.48 14.04 12.23
N ASP A 39 5.39 14.29 11.31
CA ASP A 39 6.31 13.33 10.67
C ASP A 39 5.62 12.28 9.78
N ASN A 40 4.32 12.44 9.53
CA ASN A 40 3.55 11.55 8.66
C ASN A 40 3.13 12.28 7.36
N PRO A 41 3.12 11.62 6.19
CA PRO A 41 2.72 12.24 4.92
C PRO A 41 1.23 12.61 4.82
N PHE A 42 0.90 13.88 4.59
CA PHE A 42 -0.46 14.35 4.37
C PHE A 42 -1.03 13.78 3.07
N SER A 43 -1.84 12.72 3.17
CA SER A 43 -2.33 11.96 2.03
C SER A 43 -3.63 12.53 1.44
N GLU A 44 -3.94 12.17 0.19
CA GLU A 44 -5.24 12.46 -0.43
C GLU A 44 -6.42 11.91 0.38
N GLU A 45 -6.26 10.73 0.98
CA GLU A 45 -7.24 10.15 1.90
C GLU A 45 -7.49 11.06 3.11
N THR A 46 -6.42 11.64 3.68
CA THR A 46 -6.54 12.56 4.83
C THR A 46 -7.32 13.81 4.44
N LEU A 47 -7.01 14.40 3.28
CA LEU A 47 -7.73 15.56 2.76
C LEU A 47 -9.19 15.25 2.47
N SER A 48 -9.47 14.09 1.87
CA SER A 48 -10.84 13.65 1.55
C SER A 48 -11.70 13.50 2.81
N ARG A 49 -11.15 12.95 3.90
CA ARG A 49 -11.84 12.87 5.20
C ARG A 49 -12.16 14.24 5.79
N LEU A 50 -11.24 15.20 5.68
CA LEU A 50 -11.47 16.57 6.15
C LEU A 50 -12.62 17.23 5.37
N ILE A 51 -12.65 17.06 4.05
CA ILE A 51 -13.71 17.58 3.17
C ILE A 51 -15.05 16.92 3.47
N GLU A 52 -15.08 15.58 3.62
CA GLU A 52 -16.29 14.81 3.94
C GLU A 52 -16.95 15.30 5.24
N HIS A 53 -16.14 15.63 6.24
CA HIS A 53 -16.60 16.18 7.52
C HIS A 53 -16.75 17.71 7.54
N LYS A 54 -16.57 18.38 6.40
CA LYS A 54 -16.69 19.86 6.26
C LYS A 54 -15.79 20.61 7.24
N ILE A 55 -14.58 20.12 7.42
CA ILE A 55 -13.55 20.74 8.25
C ILE A 55 -12.73 21.65 7.35
N ASP A 56 -13.03 22.95 7.36
CA ASP A 56 -12.34 23.93 6.53
C ASP A 56 -11.14 24.58 7.25
N SER A 57 -11.04 24.36 8.56
CA SER A 57 -10.02 24.96 9.42
C SER A 57 -9.37 23.94 10.34
N LEU A 58 -8.06 24.05 10.46
CA LEU A 58 -7.22 23.21 11.30
C LEU A 58 -6.47 24.06 12.31
N LEU A 59 -6.11 23.45 13.44
CA LEU A 59 -5.37 24.10 14.50
C LEU A 59 -3.94 23.55 14.58
N ILE A 60 -2.98 24.45 14.77
CA ILE A 60 -1.57 24.13 15.00
C ILE A 60 -1.15 24.74 16.34
N SER A 61 -0.29 24.02 17.09
CA SER A 61 0.27 24.54 18.34
C SER A 61 1.11 25.79 18.08
N GLU A 62 1.05 26.79 18.95
CA GLU A 62 1.91 27.98 18.84
C GLU A 62 3.41 27.61 18.89
N GLU A 63 3.75 26.51 19.56
CA GLU A 63 5.10 25.94 19.61
C GLU A 63 5.59 25.46 18.24
N ASP A 64 4.67 25.02 17.37
CA ASP A 64 4.93 24.49 16.03
C ASP A 64 4.84 25.57 14.94
N ARG A 65 4.60 26.85 15.30
CA ARG A 65 4.45 27.97 14.36
C ARG A 65 5.64 28.07 13.39
N GLY A 66 6.86 27.95 13.91
CA GLY A 66 8.07 28.05 13.07
C GLY A 66 8.17 26.93 12.03
N GLU A 67 7.71 25.73 12.35
CA GLU A 67 7.69 24.60 11.40
C GLU A 67 6.60 24.80 10.34
N TYR A 68 5.42 25.32 10.74
CA TYR A 68 4.39 25.71 9.79
C TYR A 68 4.84 26.82 8.83
N GLU A 69 5.51 27.87 9.33
CA GLU A 69 6.01 28.97 8.50
C GLU A 69 7.04 28.48 7.48
N LYS A 70 7.99 27.63 7.89
CA LYS A 70 8.94 26.96 6.96
C LYS A 70 8.21 26.16 5.89
N TYR A 71 7.23 25.35 6.30
CA TYR A 71 6.39 24.58 5.38
C TYR A 71 5.65 25.50 4.39
N SER A 72 4.96 26.53 4.88
CA SER A 72 4.18 27.47 4.06
C SER A 72 5.07 28.19 3.04
N SER A 73 6.27 28.61 3.45
CA SER A 73 7.27 29.20 2.55
C SER A 73 7.71 28.20 1.47
N SER A 74 8.03 26.96 1.84
CA SER A 74 8.45 25.94 0.85
C SER A 74 7.38 25.63 -0.20
N VAL A 75 6.10 25.59 0.22
CA VAL A 75 4.97 25.34 -0.68
C VAL A 75 4.71 26.55 -1.58
N LYS A 76 4.96 27.77 -1.09
CA LYS A 76 4.82 29.01 -1.87
C LYS A 76 5.99 29.22 -2.84
N ASP A 77 7.20 28.85 -2.46
CA ASP A 77 8.38 28.95 -3.34
C ASP A 77 8.29 27.93 -4.50
N ASP A 78 7.71 26.75 -4.26
CA ASP A 78 7.31 25.79 -5.29
C ASP A 78 6.34 26.39 -6.34
N SER A 79 5.62 27.46 -6.00
CA SER A 79 4.67 28.12 -6.91
C SER A 79 5.31 29.21 -7.78
N CYS A 80 6.57 29.57 -7.56
CA CYS A 80 7.22 30.66 -8.33
C CYS A 80 8.76 30.63 -8.31
N SER A 81 9.39 29.61 -8.88
CA SER A 81 10.69 29.80 -9.55
C SER A 81 11.03 28.63 -10.48
N HIS A 82 11.14 28.93 -11.78
CA HIS A 82 11.61 28.03 -12.83
C HIS A 82 10.75 26.79 -13.12
N LEU A 83 9.52 27.01 -13.61
CA LEU A 83 9.05 26.20 -14.72
C LEU A 83 9.86 26.60 -15.97
N THR A 84 11.12 26.18 -16.05
CA THR A 84 11.62 25.82 -17.38
C THR A 84 10.69 24.70 -17.83
N ASN A 85 10.30 24.67 -19.10
CA ASN A 85 9.50 23.58 -19.66
C ASN A 85 10.24 22.21 -19.64
N GLU A 86 11.22 22.03 -18.76
CA GLU A 86 12.07 20.87 -18.56
C GLU A 86 11.89 20.23 -17.17
N GLY A 87 11.06 20.81 -16.29
CA GLY A 87 10.82 20.29 -14.94
C GLY A 87 9.51 19.50 -14.81
N PHE A 88 9.58 18.22 -14.44
CA PHE A 88 8.49 17.27 -14.13
C PHE A 88 7.63 16.71 -15.27
N ALA A 89 7.71 17.22 -16.49
CA ALA A 89 7.29 16.42 -17.63
C ALA A 89 8.40 15.39 -17.89
N SER A 90 8.29 14.19 -17.30
CA SER A 90 8.92 13.04 -17.95
C SER A 90 8.48 13.11 -19.42
N PRO A 91 9.36 13.00 -20.43
CA PRO A 91 9.01 13.22 -21.86
C PRO A 91 7.82 12.36 -22.35
N ILE A 92 7.48 11.38 -21.53
CA ILE A 92 6.28 10.60 -21.52
C ILE A 92 4.98 11.42 -21.43
N PHE A 93 4.85 12.44 -20.58
CA PHE A 93 3.57 13.15 -20.35
C PHE A 93 3.38 14.39 -21.23
N ASP A 94 4.26 14.61 -22.20
CA ASP A 94 4.20 15.74 -23.15
C ASP A 94 2.95 15.73 -24.04
N LYS A 95 2.25 14.58 -24.08
CA LYS A 95 1.04 14.36 -24.89
C LYS A 95 -0.11 13.86 -24.02
N PRO A 96 -1.33 14.42 -24.17
CA PRO A 96 -2.49 14.00 -23.37
C PRO A 96 -2.82 12.51 -23.54
N GLU A 97 -2.55 11.94 -24.72
CA GLU A 97 -2.76 10.50 -24.98
C GLU A 97 -1.88 9.61 -24.09
N ASN A 98 -0.68 10.08 -23.72
CA ASN A 98 0.22 9.32 -22.87
C ASN A 98 -0.22 9.35 -21.40
N VAL A 99 -0.88 10.43 -20.96
CA VAL A 99 -1.52 10.52 -19.63
C VAL A 99 -2.64 9.48 -19.54
N GLU A 100 -3.51 9.43 -20.55
CA GLU A 100 -4.59 8.43 -20.61
C GLU A 100 -4.04 7.00 -20.62
N LYS A 101 -2.98 6.76 -21.41
CA LYS A 101 -2.30 5.46 -21.48
C LYS A 101 -1.68 5.06 -20.14
N TYR A 102 -1.03 5.99 -19.45
CA TYR A 102 -0.48 5.75 -18.12
C TYR A 102 -1.55 5.31 -17.13
N TYR A 103 -2.67 6.04 -17.03
CA TYR A 103 -3.75 5.68 -16.12
C TYR A 103 -4.42 4.37 -16.52
N LYS A 104 -4.62 4.11 -17.81
CA LYS A 104 -5.11 2.81 -18.30
C LYS A 104 -4.20 1.67 -17.89
N THR A 105 -2.88 1.83 -18.01
CA THR A 105 -1.91 0.82 -17.57
C THR A 105 -1.90 0.68 -16.05
N TYR A 106 -1.96 1.77 -15.30
CA TYR A 106 -1.90 1.74 -13.85
C TYR A 106 -3.15 1.12 -13.20
N PHE A 107 -4.35 1.45 -13.68
CA PHE A 107 -5.61 1.00 -13.09
C PHE A 107 -6.08 -0.38 -13.55
N ASN A 108 -5.56 -0.91 -14.66
CA ASN A 108 -6.01 -2.19 -15.19
C ASN A 108 -5.05 -3.35 -14.91
N PHE A 109 -3.90 -3.08 -14.30
CA PHE A 109 -2.86 -4.08 -14.10
C PHE A 109 -2.37 -4.15 -12.65
N PHE A 110 -2.12 -5.38 -12.20
CA PHE A 110 -1.61 -5.72 -10.89
C PHE A 110 -0.15 -6.15 -10.99
N SER A 111 0.71 -5.62 -10.11
CA SER A 111 2.13 -5.96 -10.11
C SER A 111 2.38 -7.30 -9.42
N ILE A 112 3.21 -8.15 -10.02
CA ILE A 112 3.57 -9.46 -9.46
C ILE A 112 5.08 -9.59 -9.31
N GLY A 113 5.50 -10.34 -8.29
CA GLY A 113 6.89 -10.71 -8.08
C GLY A 113 7.35 -11.72 -9.14
N ARG A 114 8.62 -11.63 -9.54
CA ARG A 114 9.22 -12.61 -10.47
C ARG A 114 9.53 -13.91 -9.76
N GLU A 115 9.91 -13.82 -8.50
CA GLU A 115 10.24 -14.91 -7.60
C GLU A 115 9.07 -15.87 -7.36
N THR A 116 7.85 -15.43 -7.66
CA THR A 116 6.64 -16.25 -7.51
C THR A 116 6.34 -17.09 -8.75
N LEU A 117 6.99 -16.80 -9.89
CA LEU A 117 6.84 -17.50 -11.14
C LEU A 117 7.94 -18.56 -11.29
N VAL A 118 7.55 -19.83 -11.27
CA VAL A 118 8.47 -20.98 -11.36
C VAL A 118 8.75 -21.31 -12.84
N PRO A 119 10.01 -21.26 -13.30
CA PRO A 119 10.40 -21.72 -14.63
C PRO A 119 9.81 -23.08 -15.03
N GLY A 120 9.33 -23.20 -16.27
CA GLY A 120 8.74 -24.43 -16.80
C GLY A 120 7.32 -24.75 -16.30
N SER A 121 6.80 -24.00 -15.32
CA SER A 121 5.42 -24.18 -14.86
C SER A 121 4.42 -23.57 -15.84
N LYS A 122 3.19 -24.11 -15.84
CA LYS A 122 2.11 -23.65 -16.71
C LYS A 122 1.26 -22.57 -16.02
N VAL A 123 0.95 -21.49 -16.74
CA VAL A 123 0.03 -20.44 -16.29
C VAL A 123 -1.25 -20.41 -17.11
N ASN A 124 -2.31 -19.88 -16.54
CA ASN A 124 -3.61 -19.69 -17.18
C ASN A 124 -4.02 -18.21 -17.27
N PHE A 125 -3.08 -17.30 -17.05
CA PHE A 125 -3.22 -15.85 -17.17
C PHE A 125 -2.05 -15.31 -17.99
N ASN A 126 -2.23 -14.11 -18.53
CA ASN A 126 -1.17 -13.43 -19.26
C ASN A 126 -0.29 -12.62 -18.31
N VAL A 127 1.01 -12.63 -18.57
CA VAL A 127 2.01 -11.81 -17.90
C VAL A 127 2.58 -10.82 -18.90
N TYR A 128 2.67 -9.57 -18.47
CA TYR A 128 3.14 -8.47 -19.28
C TYR A 128 4.38 -7.84 -18.64
N GLU A 129 5.33 -7.40 -19.46
CA GLU A 129 6.39 -6.51 -19.02
C GLU A 129 5.88 -5.07 -19.01
N LYS A 130 5.99 -4.42 -17.85
CA LYS A 130 5.63 -3.01 -17.70
C LYS A 130 6.81 -2.14 -18.14
N LYS A 131 6.61 -1.45 -19.25
CA LYS A 131 7.41 -0.28 -19.66
C LYS A 131 6.80 0.97 -19.02
N GLU A 132 7.44 2.11 -19.16
CA GLU A 132 7.09 3.32 -18.40
C GLU A 132 5.59 3.68 -18.45
N ILE A 133 4.95 3.61 -19.62
CA ILE A 133 3.51 3.85 -19.81
C ILE A 133 2.76 2.72 -20.49
N ASP A 134 3.46 1.68 -20.91
CA ASP A 134 2.89 0.61 -21.72
C ASP A 134 3.17 -0.75 -21.11
N VAL A 135 2.42 -1.72 -21.58
CA VAL A 135 2.61 -3.12 -21.24
C VAL A 135 2.75 -3.92 -22.51
N GLU A 136 3.74 -4.79 -22.53
CA GLU A 136 3.95 -5.70 -23.64
C GLU A 136 3.74 -7.13 -23.15
N LEU A 137 2.96 -7.91 -23.90
CA LEU A 137 2.73 -9.31 -23.56
C LEU A 137 4.07 -10.04 -23.56
N TYR A 138 4.42 -10.63 -22.42
CA TYR A 138 5.66 -11.37 -22.27
C TYR A 138 5.43 -12.87 -22.48
N PHE A 139 4.52 -13.47 -21.71
CA PHE A 139 4.06 -14.85 -21.91
C PHE A 139 2.63 -15.04 -21.40
N GLY A 140 1.98 -16.12 -21.84
CA GLY A 140 0.59 -16.39 -21.47
C GLY A 140 -0.20 -17.15 -22.55
N PRO A 141 -1.43 -17.56 -22.22
CA PRO A 141 -2.29 -18.35 -23.12
C PRO A 141 -2.82 -17.58 -24.34
N GLU A 142 -2.67 -16.25 -24.38
CA GLU A 142 -3.14 -15.43 -25.49
C GLU A 142 -2.33 -15.69 -26.77
N LYS A 143 -3.02 -16.11 -27.84
CA LYS A 143 -2.42 -16.76 -29.02
C LYS A 143 -1.81 -15.81 -30.06
N HIS A 144 -1.84 -14.50 -29.82
CA HIS A 144 -1.56 -13.53 -30.87
C HIS A 144 -0.08 -13.47 -31.29
N ASN A 145 0.87 -13.87 -30.42
CA ASN A 145 2.31 -13.67 -30.66
C ASN A 145 3.22 -14.90 -30.44
N ARG A 146 2.72 -16.14 -30.60
CA ARG A 146 3.49 -17.38 -30.34
C ARG A 146 4.05 -17.50 -28.91
N THR A 147 3.46 -16.78 -27.96
CA THR A 147 3.80 -16.86 -26.55
C THR A 147 3.33 -18.20 -25.99
N THR A 148 4.19 -18.84 -25.21
CA THR A 148 3.85 -20.09 -24.52
C THR A 148 3.07 -19.77 -23.25
N ASP A 149 2.18 -20.67 -22.85
CA ASP A 149 1.52 -20.67 -21.53
C ASP A 149 2.44 -21.24 -20.43
N ILE A 150 3.74 -21.31 -20.73
CA ILE A 150 4.80 -21.83 -19.86
C ILE A 150 5.69 -20.66 -19.43
N VAL A 151 6.01 -20.60 -18.13
CA VAL A 151 6.94 -19.62 -17.57
C VAL A 151 8.34 -19.84 -18.16
N PRO A 152 8.96 -18.82 -18.80
CA PRO A 152 10.30 -18.94 -19.39
C PRO A 152 11.40 -19.23 -18.36
N ASP A 153 12.46 -19.93 -18.78
CA ASP A 153 13.62 -20.23 -17.92
C ASP A 153 14.41 -18.98 -17.52
N ASP A 154 14.33 -17.92 -18.32
CA ASP A 154 14.98 -16.65 -18.11
C ASP A 154 14.09 -15.59 -17.44
N ILE A 155 12.96 -15.99 -16.84
CA ILE A 155 12.02 -15.11 -16.13
C ILE A 155 12.69 -14.24 -15.05
N GLN A 156 13.82 -14.68 -14.50
CA GLN A 156 14.58 -13.94 -13.48
C GLN A 156 15.62 -12.98 -14.09
N LYS A 157 15.89 -13.03 -15.40
CA LYS A 157 16.94 -12.22 -16.06
C LYS A 157 16.47 -10.85 -16.54
N SER A 158 15.19 -10.71 -16.92
CA SER A 158 14.67 -9.41 -17.33
C SER A 158 14.73 -8.41 -16.16
N GLY A 159 14.89 -7.11 -16.41
CA GLY A 159 14.92 -6.07 -15.35
C GLY A 159 13.58 -5.36 -15.15
N LEU A 160 12.61 -5.60 -16.03
CA LEU A 160 11.36 -4.83 -16.07
C LEU A 160 10.33 -5.32 -15.03
N PRO A 161 9.50 -4.46 -14.45
CA PRO A 161 8.42 -4.94 -13.59
C PRO A 161 7.45 -5.85 -14.37
N LEU A 162 6.97 -6.91 -13.73
CA LEU A 162 5.95 -7.79 -14.30
C LEU A 162 4.58 -7.44 -13.76
N VAL A 163 3.60 -7.46 -14.65
CA VAL A 163 2.20 -7.19 -14.30
C VAL A 163 1.26 -8.20 -14.96
N ILE A 164 0.07 -8.34 -14.38
CA ILE A 164 -1.06 -9.10 -14.90
C ILE A 164 -2.28 -8.20 -14.98
N LYS A 165 -3.31 -8.55 -15.75
CA LYS A 165 -4.57 -7.79 -15.71
C LYS A 165 -5.23 -7.95 -14.34
N ASN A 166 -5.86 -6.89 -13.84
CA ASN A 166 -6.59 -6.92 -12.57
C ASN A 166 -7.69 -7.99 -12.54
N THR A 167 -8.33 -8.24 -13.70
CA THR A 167 -9.32 -9.31 -13.87
C THR A 167 -8.74 -10.69 -13.62
N ASP A 168 -7.44 -10.89 -13.80
CA ASP A 168 -6.75 -12.19 -13.77
C ASP A 168 -6.08 -12.46 -12.41
N THR A 169 -6.16 -11.52 -11.46
CA THR A 169 -5.57 -11.64 -10.11
C THR A 169 -5.98 -12.93 -9.40
N HIS A 170 -7.21 -13.37 -9.60
CA HIS A 170 -7.73 -14.62 -9.03
C HIS A 170 -7.05 -15.87 -9.62
N LEU A 171 -6.67 -15.84 -10.90
CA LEU A 171 -5.95 -16.92 -11.57
C LEU A 171 -4.51 -17.00 -11.09
N TYR A 172 -3.85 -15.84 -10.95
CA TYR A 172 -2.53 -15.74 -10.36
C TYR A 172 -2.50 -16.28 -8.93
N LYS A 173 -3.46 -15.91 -8.08
CA LYS A 173 -3.58 -16.46 -6.72
C LYS A 173 -3.69 -17.99 -6.72
N LYS A 174 -4.54 -18.54 -7.59
CA LYS A 174 -4.71 -20.00 -7.74
C LYS A 174 -3.42 -20.69 -8.20
N TYR A 175 -2.66 -20.04 -9.08
CA TYR A 175 -1.35 -20.53 -9.51
C TYR A 175 -0.37 -20.61 -8.34
N ILE A 176 -0.25 -19.56 -7.52
CA ILE A 176 0.62 -19.57 -6.33
C ILE A 176 0.22 -20.68 -5.35
N GLU A 177 -1.07 -20.87 -5.11
CA GLU A 177 -1.58 -21.95 -4.24
C GLU A 177 -1.21 -23.34 -4.78
N ASN A 178 -1.27 -23.55 -6.10
CA ASN A 178 -0.88 -24.81 -6.73
C ASN A 178 0.62 -25.05 -6.63
N VAL A 179 1.44 -24.05 -6.94
CA VAL A 179 2.91 -24.14 -6.84
C VAL A 179 3.33 -24.46 -5.40
N ALA A 180 2.74 -23.80 -4.41
CA ALA A 180 3.02 -24.06 -3.00
C ALA A 180 2.67 -25.50 -2.59
N ARG A 181 1.56 -26.03 -3.11
CA ARG A 181 1.14 -27.42 -2.88
C ARG A 181 2.11 -28.42 -3.51
N GLU A 182 2.51 -28.21 -4.75
CA GLU A 182 3.46 -29.08 -5.45
C GLU A 182 4.81 -29.10 -4.75
N TYR A 183 5.31 -27.94 -4.31
CA TYR A 183 6.55 -27.83 -3.56
C TYR A 183 6.48 -28.61 -2.24
N SER A 184 5.37 -28.48 -1.50
CA SER A 184 5.16 -29.22 -0.24
C SER A 184 5.17 -30.73 -0.45
N ASN A 185 4.54 -31.22 -1.53
CA ASN A 185 4.54 -32.64 -1.87
C ASN A 185 5.92 -33.15 -2.25
N LEU A 186 6.72 -32.34 -2.95
CA LEU A 186 8.08 -32.69 -3.33
C LEU A 186 8.99 -32.85 -2.11
N VAL A 187 8.91 -31.93 -1.15
CA VAL A 187 9.69 -31.98 0.10
C VAL A 187 9.33 -33.21 0.93
N LEU A 188 8.05 -33.58 1.00
CA LEU A 188 7.61 -34.79 1.70
C LEU A 188 8.14 -36.06 1.03
N LYS A 189 8.12 -36.11 -0.31
CA LYS A 189 8.62 -37.27 -1.06
C LYS A 189 10.13 -37.45 -0.90
N THR A 190 10.90 -36.37 -1.00
CA THR A 190 12.37 -36.44 -0.81
C THR A 190 12.74 -36.78 0.64
N HIS A 191 11.98 -36.34 1.64
CA HIS A 191 12.22 -36.79 3.02
C HIS A 191 11.89 -38.27 3.23
N SER A 192 10.82 -38.78 2.61
CA SER A 192 10.47 -40.21 2.66
C SER A 192 11.51 -41.12 2.02
N ASP A 193 12.21 -40.66 0.98
CA ASP A 193 13.20 -41.46 0.25
C ASP A 193 14.58 -41.49 0.94
N TYR A 194 14.91 -40.47 1.75
CA TYR A 194 16.19 -40.39 2.47
C TYR A 194 16.12 -40.81 3.95
N PHE A 195 14.92 -40.81 4.54
CA PHE A 195 14.67 -41.33 5.88
C PHE A 195 13.42 -42.20 5.81
N PRO A 196 13.52 -43.51 5.55
CA PRO A 196 12.40 -44.41 5.72
C PRO A 196 11.99 -44.35 7.19
N ILE A 197 10.89 -43.64 7.47
CA ILE A 197 10.32 -43.57 8.81
C ILE A 197 9.76 -44.97 9.09
N GLU A 198 10.50 -45.78 9.83
CA GLU A 198 9.92 -46.95 10.48
C GLU A 198 8.86 -46.45 11.46
N ASN A 199 7.60 -46.60 11.07
CA ASN A 199 6.37 -46.39 11.84
C ASN A 199 6.54 -45.96 13.32
N GLU A 200 6.81 -44.68 13.56
CA GLU A 200 6.55 -44.04 14.85
C GLU A 200 5.47 -42.97 14.67
N THR A 201 4.26 -43.37 15.06
CA THR A 201 3.12 -42.58 15.54
C THR A 201 3.12 -41.08 15.17
N LEU A 202 2.55 -40.76 14.01
CA LEU A 202 2.17 -39.41 13.61
C LEU A 202 1.14 -38.82 14.58
N ILE A 203 1.48 -37.71 15.24
CA ILE A 203 0.54 -36.88 15.99
C ILE A 203 -0.32 -36.10 14.98
N PRO A 204 -1.66 -36.29 14.92
CA PRO A 204 -2.52 -35.53 14.04
C PRO A 204 -2.68 -34.10 14.61
N GLY A 205 -2.27 -33.07 13.86
CA GLY A 205 -2.59 -31.68 14.24
C GLY A 205 -1.60 -30.58 13.83
N SER A 206 -0.44 -30.90 13.26
CA SER A 206 0.57 -29.89 12.92
C SER A 206 0.16 -29.07 11.68
N LYS A 207 -0.46 -27.92 11.90
CA LYS A 207 -0.70 -26.90 10.87
C LYS A 207 0.60 -26.18 10.55
N VAL A 208 1.07 -26.29 9.30
CA VAL A 208 2.13 -25.42 8.77
C VAL A 208 1.50 -24.06 8.47
N ASN A 209 1.84 -23.05 9.27
CA ASN A 209 1.43 -21.66 9.03
C ASN A 209 2.39 -21.03 8.01
N PHE A 210 1.91 -20.82 6.78
CA PHE A 210 2.56 -19.89 5.85
C PHE A 210 1.99 -18.50 6.11
N ASN A 211 2.79 -17.64 6.73
CA ASN A 211 2.47 -16.21 6.82
C ASN A 211 2.59 -15.60 5.43
N ILE A 212 1.47 -15.53 4.70
CA ILE A 212 1.34 -14.62 3.57
C ILE A 212 1.27 -13.23 4.19
N TYR A 213 2.33 -12.44 4.01
CA TYR A 213 2.31 -11.02 4.36
C TYR A 213 1.37 -10.31 3.39
N GLU A 214 0.09 -10.27 3.74
CA GLU A 214 -0.81 -9.24 3.25
C GLU A 214 -0.23 -7.92 3.79
N LYS A 215 0.42 -7.16 2.92
CA LYS A 215 0.84 -5.79 3.23
C LYS A 215 -0.42 -4.96 3.38
N ARG A 216 -1.06 -5.05 4.55
CA ARG A 216 -2.07 -4.10 4.99
C ARG A 216 -1.32 -2.84 5.35
N ASP A 217 -1.50 -1.81 4.54
CA ASP A 217 -1.19 -0.45 4.97
C ASP A 217 -1.93 -0.21 6.28
N ILE A 218 -1.16 -0.02 7.35
CA ILE A 218 -1.66 0.08 8.72
C ILE A 218 -2.26 1.47 8.87
N GLY A 219 -3.52 1.62 8.48
CA GLY A 219 -4.43 2.60 9.05
C GLY A 219 -4.83 2.11 10.44
N VAL A 220 -4.24 2.68 11.48
CA VAL A 220 -4.66 2.42 12.86
C VAL A 220 -6.07 2.98 13.04
N GLU A 221 -7.08 2.11 13.10
CA GLU A 221 -8.41 2.48 13.61
C GLU A 221 -8.31 2.67 15.12
N LEU A 222 -8.33 3.93 15.56
CA LEU A 222 -8.53 4.30 16.96
C LEU A 222 -10.04 4.43 17.21
N TYR A 223 -10.68 3.32 17.55
CA TYR A 223 -12.05 3.31 18.03
C TYR A 223 -12.06 3.77 19.50
N ILE A 224 -12.39 5.04 19.74
CA ILE A 224 -12.68 5.55 21.10
C ILE A 224 -14.16 5.32 21.36
N GLY A 225 -14.48 4.17 21.97
CA GLY A 225 -15.82 3.92 22.54
C GLY A 225 -16.04 4.76 23.81
N PRO A 226 -17.30 5.07 24.16
CA PRO A 226 -17.61 5.88 25.34
C PRO A 226 -17.21 5.16 26.63
N GLU A 227 -16.50 5.90 27.48
CA GLU A 227 -16.09 5.54 28.82
C GLU A 227 -17.33 5.25 29.69
N LYS A 228 -17.46 4.02 30.18
CA LYS A 228 -18.50 3.67 31.16
C LYS A 228 -18.07 4.17 32.53
N GLN A 229 -18.79 5.17 33.02
CA GLN A 229 -18.74 5.59 34.42
C GLN A 229 -19.56 4.67 35.32
N ASP A 230 -18.93 4.32 36.44
CA ASP A 230 -19.45 4.06 37.79
C ASP A 230 -20.43 2.90 38.02
N ASP A 231 -20.04 1.95 38.88
CA ASP A 231 -20.49 1.91 40.29
C ASP A 231 -20.03 0.61 40.97
N ASN A 232 -19.19 0.75 42.01
CA ASN A 232 -18.80 -0.32 42.92
C ASN A 232 -19.43 -0.04 44.29
N PRO A 233 -20.40 -0.83 44.78
CA PRO A 233 -20.87 -0.70 46.14
C PRO A 233 -20.05 -1.59 47.08
N ASP A 234 -19.70 -0.98 48.21
CA ASP A 234 -19.00 -1.52 49.36
C ASP A 234 -19.46 -2.92 49.81
N ILE A 235 -18.48 -3.78 50.13
CA ILE A 235 -18.69 -4.97 50.94
C ILE A 235 -18.19 -4.67 52.35
N VAL A 236 -19.12 -4.62 53.31
CA VAL A 236 -18.86 -4.59 54.76
C VAL A 236 -18.60 -6.03 55.24
N PRO A 237 -17.59 -6.30 56.10
CA PRO A 237 -17.37 -7.62 56.63
C PRO A 237 -18.25 -7.87 57.87
N GLY A 238 -18.81 -9.09 57.94
CA GLY A 238 -19.27 -9.73 59.16
C GLY A 238 -18.30 -10.83 59.57
#